data_AF-A0AAW9FMK0-F1
#
_entry.id   AF-A0AAW9FMK0-F1
#
_cell.length_a   1.000
_cell.length_b   1.000
_cell.length_c   1.000
_cell.angle_alpha   90.00
_cell.angle_beta   90.00
_cell.angle_gamma   90.00
#
_symmetry.space_group_name_H-M   'P 1'
#
loop_
_entity.id
_entity.type
_entity.pdbx_description
1 polymer ?
#
loop_
_entity_poly.entity_id
_entity_poly.type
_entity_poly.pdbx_seq_one_letter_code
_entity_poly.pdbx_strand_id
1 'polypeptide(L)'
;MSEVATLPPPPAAAHRDNAMWLDEQIWGHRLWDAQSPWLIFLEFLTVAEACHSEGRLFHDRADGSTLQFRPGKRLYLRNILYNNEVILEIAERVSDDATAWTRWLAWMTENAQAVPDRDFSYLRERFRSFRQFASLVTMIRSSTIESHLNKRWSSRFVFPF
;
A
#
# COMPACT_ATOMS: atom_id res chain seq x y z
N MET A 1 44.43 14.68 -9.14
CA MET A 1 43.72 13.46 -8.70
C MET A 1 42.60 13.92 -7.80
N SER A 2 41.39 14.14 -8.35
CA SER A 2 40.26 14.65 -7.57
C SER A 2 39.96 13.73 -6.40
N GLU A 3 39.90 14.31 -5.20
CA GLU A 3 39.54 13.62 -3.97
C GLU A 3 38.15 13.00 -4.15
N VAL A 4 38.06 11.68 -4.01
CA VAL A 4 36.76 10.99 -4.03
C VAL A 4 36.07 11.34 -2.73
N ALA A 5 35.10 12.27 -2.80
CA ALA A 5 34.27 12.61 -1.66
C ALA A 5 33.43 11.39 -1.27
N THR A 6 33.82 10.71 -0.19
CA THR A 6 33.03 9.66 0.44
C THR A 6 31.97 10.31 1.33
N LEU A 7 30.72 10.34 0.86
CA LEU A 7 29.60 10.77 1.68
C LEU A 7 29.39 9.79 2.84
N PRO A 8 29.10 10.25 4.07
CA PRO A 8 28.83 9.37 5.18
C PRO A 8 27.47 8.66 5.01
N PRO A 9 27.33 7.39 5.45
CA PRO A 9 26.05 6.69 5.45
C PRO A 9 24.99 7.45 6.27
N PRO A 10 23.70 7.31 5.93
CA PRO A 10 22.65 8.05 6.60
C PRO A 10 22.54 7.51 8.03
N PRO A 11 22.15 8.36 9.00
CA PRO A 11 21.99 7.93 10.38
C PRO A 11 21.06 6.72 10.45
N ALA A 12 21.46 5.67 11.20
CA ALA A 12 20.71 4.40 11.33
C ALA A 12 19.25 4.58 11.79
N ALA A 13 18.89 5.75 12.31
CA ALA A 13 17.53 6.09 12.71
C ALA A 13 16.59 6.42 11.53
N ALA A 14 17.11 6.73 10.33
CA ALA A 14 16.27 7.11 9.18
C ALA A 14 15.59 5.90 8.53
N HIS A 15 16.29 4.77 8.43
CA HIS A 15 15.78 3.55 7.81
C HIS A 15 16.28 2.29 8.54
N ARG A 16 15.40 1.30 8.68
CA ARG A 16 15.71 0.01 9.33
C ARG A 16 16.72 -0.84 8.53
N ASP A 17 16.92 -0.50 7.26
CA ASP A 17 17.84 -1.14 6.32
C ASP A 17 18.41 -0.09 5.33
N ASN A 18 19.74 -0.08 5.21
CA ASN A 18 20.54 0.86 4.42
C ASN A 18 20.93 0.33 3.03
N ALA A 19 20.39 -0.83 2.61
CA ALA A 19 20.74 -1.48 1.35
C ALA A 19 20.62 -0.59 0.09
N MET A 20 19.76 0.43 0.11
CA MET A 20 19.50 1.32 -1.06
C MET A 20 20.01 2.75 -0.87
N TRP A 21 20.85 3.01 0.13
CA TRP A 21 21.29 4.38 0.42
C TRP A 21 22.09 5.02 -0.72
N LEU A 22 22.93 4.25 -1.42
CA LEU A 22 23.68 4.80 -2.55
C LEU A 22 22.75 5.28 -3.68
N ASP A 23 21.69 4.52 -3.97
CA ASP A 23 20.67 4.90 -4.95
C ASP A 23 19.92 6.17 -4.49
N GLU A 24 19.62 6.28 -3.20
CA GLU A 24 19.02 7.50 -2.64
C GLU A 24 19.92 8.73 -2.80
N GLN A 25 21.25 8.59 -2.70
CA GLN A 25 22.17 9.72 -2.90
C GLN A 25 22.24 10.15 -4.37
N ILE A 26 22.21 9.20 -5.30
CA ILE A 26 22.30 9.50 -6.74
C ILE A 26 20.97 10.08 -7.25
N TRP A 27 19.84 9.50 -6.83
CA TRP A 27 18.53 9.77 -7.42
C TRP A 27 17.57 10.53 -6.50
N GLY A 28 17.95 10.77 -5.24
CA GLY A 28 17.08 11.39 -4.24
C GLY A 28 15.95 10.48 -3.72
N HIS A 29 15.86 9.22 -4.16
CA HIS A 29 14.87 8.24 -3.68
C HIS A 29 15.30 6.78 -3.94
N ARG A 30 14.61 5.82 -3.30
CA ARG A 30 14.80 4.37 -3.53
C ARG A 30 14.10 3.93 -4.81
N LEU A 31 14.86 3.62 -5.86
CA LEU A 31 14.36 2.99 -7.08
C LEU A 31 14.35 1.48 -6.93
N TRP A 32 13.18 0.85 -6.96
CA TRP A 32 13.08 -0.61 -7.07
C TRP A 32 13.01 -1.03 -8.54
N ASP A 33 13.67 -2.14 -8.89
CA ASP A 33 13.60 -2.71 -10.24
C ASP A 33 12.13 -2.84 -10.70
N ALA A 34 11.86 -2.38 -11.93
CA ALA A 34 10.55 -2.37 -12.59
C ALA A 34 9.48 -1.41 -12.03
N GLN A 35 9.89 -0.26 -11.46
CA GLN A 35 8.96 0.84 -11.20
C GLN A 35 8.79 1.73 -12.45
N SER A 36 7.57 1.77 -12.99
CA SER A 36 7.29 2.63 -14.14
C SER A 36 7.27 4.11 -13.72
N PRO A 37 7.47 5.04 -14.67
CA PRO A 37 7.29 6.48 -14.41
C PRO A 37 5.90 6.81 -13.82
N TRP A 38 4.87 6.08 -14.23
CA TRP A 38 3.50 6.25 -13.71
C TRP A 38 3.40 5.91 -12.23
N LEU A 39 4.06 4.85 -11.77
CA LEU A 39 4.05 4.48 -10.36
C LEU A 39 4.89 5.42 -9.50
N ILE A 40 6.02 5.91 -10.02
CA ILE A 40 6.80 6.96 -9.36
C ILE A 40 5.93 8.20 -9.17
N PHE A 41 5.19 8.60 -10.21
CA PHE A 41 4.27 9.72 -10.13
C PHE A 41 3.16 9.50 -9.09
N LEU A 42 2.54 8.32 -9.05
CA LEU A 42 1.51 8.00 -8.06
C LEU A 42 2.07 7.97 -6.64
N GLU A 43 3.28 7.46 -6.43
CA GLU A 43 3.96 7.52 -5.14
C GLU A 43 4.22 8.97 -4.72
N PHE A 44 4.68 9.82 -5.63
CA PHE A 44 4.82 11.26 -5.38
C PHE A 44 3.50 11.91 -4.98
N LEU A 45 2.38 11.56 -5.63
CA LEU A 45 1.06 12.04 -5.23
C LEU A 45 0.67 11.60 -3.81
N THR A 46 1.12 10.43 -3.33
CA THR A 46 0.88 10.03 -1.92
C THR A 46 1.67 10.89 -0.93
N VAL A 47 2.85 11.37 -1.32
CA VAL A 47 3.63 12.33 -0.51
C VAL A 47 2.90 13.67 -0.46
N ALA A 48 2.40 14.14 -1.60
CA ALA A 48 1.60 15.36 -1.69
C ALA A 48 0.32 15.27 -0.85
N GLU A 49 -0.41 14.16 -0.92
CA GLU A 49 -1.62 13.93 -0.11
C GLU A 49 -1.31 13.92 1.39
N ALA A 50 -0.23 13.28 1.81
CA ALA A 50 0.19 13.30 3.21
C ALA A 50 0.48 14.72 3.70
N CYS A 51 1.20 15.52 2.91
CA CYS A 51 1.47 16.92 3.23
C CYS A 51 0.19 17.78 3.22
N HIS A 52 -0.72 17.52 2.30
CA HIS A 52 -2.01 18.19 2.22
C HIS A 52 -2.90 17.89 3.43
N SER A 53 -2.95 16.63 3.87
CA SER A 53 -3.71 16.21 5.05
C SER A 53 -3.24 16.87 6.34
N GLU A 54 -1.96 17.28 6.37
CA GLU A 54 -1.32 18.00 7.48
C GLU A 54 -1.33 19.53 7.26
N GLY A 55 -2.01 20.03 6.21
CA GLY A 55 -2.17 21.46 5.93
C GLY A 55 -0.87 22.18 5.55
N ARG A 56 0.12 21.45 5.04
CA ARG A 56 1.47 21.99 4.72
C ARG A 56 1.91 21.74 3.29
N LEU A 57 0.99 21.32 2.43
CA LEU A 57 1.26 21.24 0.99
C LEU A 57 1.64 22.63 0.47
N PHE A 58 2.81 22.73 -0.19
CA PHE A 58 3.41 23.99 -0.67
C PHE A 58 3.87 24.99 0.40
N HIS A 59 3.99 24.58 1.67
CA HIS A 59 4.65 25.42 2.66
C HIS A 59 6.15 25.50 2.35
N ASP A 60 6.65 26.73 2.23
CA ASP A 60 8.05 26.98 1.93
C ASP A 60 8.93 26.55 3.12
N ARG A 61 9.86 25.63 2.88
CA ARG A 61 10.79 25.14 3.91
C ARG A 61 12.07 25.95 3.81
N ALA A 62 12.07 27.12 4.45
CA ALA A 62 13.22 28.03 4.46
C ALA A 62 14.47 27.47 5.17
N ASP A 63 14.34 26.35 5.90
CA ASP A 63 15.39 25.81 6.77
C ASP A 63 16.23 24.68 6.14
N GLY A 64 15.97 24.31 4.88
CA GLY A 64 16.71 23.25 4.17
C GLY A 64 16.52 21.85 4.78
N SER A 65 15.54 21.67 5.67
CA SER A 65 15.31 20.41 6.36
C SER A 65 14.63 19.37 5.45
N THR A 66 15.01 18.10 5.61
CA THR A 66 14.42 16.98 4.84
C THR A 66 12.90 16.87 5.06
N LEU A 67 12.16 16.61 3.98
CA LEU A 67 10.72 16.38 4.06
C LEU A 67 10.41 15.11 4.87
N GLN A 68 9.84 15.30 6.05
CA GLN A 68 9.20 14.22 6.81
C GLN A 68 7.72 14.17 6.44
N PHE A 69 7.11 12.99 6.33
CA PHE A 69 5.67 12.83 6.07
C PHE A 69 5.20 11.45 6.53
N ARG A 70 3.89 11.31 6.77
CA ARG A 70 3.27 10.02 7.15
C ARG A 70 2.32 9.54 6.03
N PRO A 71 2.73 8.57 5.19
CA PRO A 71 1.89 8.13 4.09
C PRO A 71 0.60 7.45 4.57
N GLY A 72 -0.51 7.72 3.87
CA GLY A 72 -1.77 7.00 4.04
C GLY A 72 -1.66 5.54 3.55
N LYS A 73 -1.14 4.64 4.39
CA LYS A 73 -0.86 3.24 3.99
C LYS A 73 -2.12 2.42 3.66
N ARG A 74 -3.29 2.77 4.24
CA ARG A 74 -4.60 2.11 4.03
C ARG A 74 -4.53 0.57 4.14
N LEU A 75 -3.84 0.05 5.16
CA LEU A 75 -3.47 -1.37 5.25
C LEU A 75 -4.68 -2.32 5.36
N TYR A 76 -5.76 -1.93 6.05
CA TYR A 76 -7.01 -2.71 6.05
C TYR A 76 -7.55 -2.92 4.64
N LEU A 77 -7.66 -1.84 3.86
CA LEU A 77 -8.15 -1.91 2.48
C LEU A 77 -7.22 -2.70 1.58
N ARG A 78 -5.90 -2.52 1.72
CA ARG A 78 -4.91 -3.30 0.95
C ARG A 78 -4.98 -4.79 1.26
N ASN A 79 -5.26 -5.17 2.50
CA ASN A 79 -5.49 -6.58 2.83
C ASN A 79 -6.72 -7.11 2.08
N ILE A 80 -7.85 -6.41 2.16
CA ILE A 80 -9.09 -6.79 1.45
C ILE A 80 -8.87 -6.93 -0.06
N LEU A 81 -8.16 -5.98 -0.68
CA LEU A 81 -7.97 -5.93 -2.14
C LEU A 81 -6.90 -6.89 -2.66
N TYR A 82 -5.79 -7.06 -1.94
CA TYR A 82 -4.59 -7.68 -2.51
C TYR A 82 -3.95 -8.79 -1.65
N ASN A 83 -4.08 -8.76 -0.32
CA ASN A 83 -3.66 -9.86 0.55
C ASN A 83 -4.89 -10.70 0.96
N ASN A 84 -5.59 -11.22 -0.05
CA ASN A 84 -6.89 -11.89 0.09
C ASN A 84 -7.11 -12.83 -1.09
N GLU A 85 -6.44 -13.98 -1.04
CA GLU A 85 -6.42 -14.95 -2.13
C GLU A 85 -7.70 -15.81 -2.16
N VAL A 86 -8.35 -15.98 -1.00
CA VAL A 86 -9.46 -16.92 -0.80
C VAL A 86 -10.85 -16.34 -1.12
N ILE A 87 -10.99 -15.01 -1.27
CA ILE A 87 -12.31 -14.37 -1.36
C ILE A 87 -13.16 -14.88 -2.52
N LEU A 88 -12.56 -15.11 -3.70
CA LEU A 88 -13.28 -15.62 -4.87
C LEU A 88 -13.64 -17.09 -4.70
N GLU A 89 -12.72 -17.91 -4.19
CA GLU A 89 -12.99 -19.32 -3.91
C GLU A 89 -14.16 -19.49 -2.94
N ILE A 90 -14.16 -18.72 -1.85
CA ILE A 90 -15.24 -18.77 -0.86
C ILE A 90 -16.58 -18.34 -1.50
N ALA A 91 -16.59 -17.27 -2.31
CA ALA A 91 -17.80 -16.77 -2.97
C ALA A 91 -18.41 -17.74 -3.99
N GLU A 92 -17.58 -18.58 -4.61
CA GLU A 92 -18.00 -19.60 -5.56
C GLU A 92 -18.42 -20.91 -4.90
N ARG A 93 -17.66 -21.39 -3.90
CA ARG A 93 -17.84 -22.72 -3.31
C ARG A 93 -18.81 -22.78 -2.14
N VAL A 94 -19.04 -21.66 -1.45
CA VAL A 94 -19.91 -21.61 -0.27
C VAL A 94 -21.24 -20.99 -0.67
N SER A 95 -22.32 -21.78 -0.61
CA SER A 95 -23.67 -21.33 -0.97
C SER A 95 -24.35 -20.53 0.14
N ASP A 96 -24.04 -20.81 1.41
CA ASP A 96 -24.60 -20.12 2.57
C ASP A 96 -23.79 -18.87 2.93
N ASP A 97 -24.48 -17.73 3.03
CA ASP A 97 -23.84 -16.43 3.24
C ASP A 97 -23.17 -16.33 4.62
N ALA A 98 -23.84 -16.79 5.67
CA ALA A 98 -23.31 -16.76 7.02
C ALA A 98 -22.02 -17.58 7.14
N THR A 99 -22.00 -18.78 6.54
CA THR A 99 -20.83 -19.65 6.48
C THR A 99 -19.69 -19.02 5.68
N ALA A 100 -20.00 -18.36 4.55
CA ALA A 100 -19.00 -17.67 3.73
C ALA A 100 -18.30 -16.55 4.52
N TRP A 101 -19.09 -15.72 5.21
CA TRP A 101 -18.56 -14.68 6.10
C TRP A 101 -17.70 -15.26 7.22
N THR A 102 -18.19 -16.27 7.93
CA THR A 102 -17.44 -16.89 9.04
C THR A 102 -16.10 -17.44 8.56
N ARG A 103 -16.07 -18.14 7.42
CA ARG A 103 -14.83 -18.69 6.84
C ARG A 103 -13.85 -17.59 6.44
N TRP A 104 -14.33 -16.56 5.76
CA TRP A 104 -13.47 -15.47 5.32
C TRP A 104 -12.92 -14.65 6.49
N LEU A 105 -13.75 -14.36 7.51
CA LEU A 105 -13.33 -13.64 8.71
C LEU A 105 -12.29 -14.43 9.51
N ALA A 106 -12.45 -15.76 9.64
CA ALA A 106 -11.44 -16.61 10.26
C ALA A 106 -10.11 -16.54 9.50
N TRP A 107 -10.16 -16.64 8.17
CA TRP A 107 -8.96 -16.53 7.34
C TRP A 107 -8.27 -15.16 7.48
N MET A 108 -9.04 -14.06 7.48
CA MET A 108 -8.48 -12.70 7.65
C MET A 108 -7.85 -12.51 9.03
N THR A 109 -8.44 -13.10 10.08
CA THR A 109 -7.87 -13.07 11.44
C THR A 109 -6.47 -13.70 11.47
N GLU A 110 -6.26 -14.77 10.70
CA GLU A 110 -4.98 -15.47 10.62
C GLU A 110 -3.97 -14.77 9.69
N ASN A 111 -4.43 -14.27 8.54
CA ASN A 111 -3.57 -13.90 7.42
C ASN A 111 -3.43 -12.40 7.16
N ALA A 112 -4.27 -11.53 7.76
CA ALA A 112 -4.14 -10.10 7.57
C ALA A 112 -2.80 -9.58 8.14
N GLN A 113 -2.10 -8.77 7.35
CA GLN A 113 -0.76 -8.27 7.67
C GLN A 113 -0.75 -6.77 7.92
N ALA A 114 0.16 -6.34 8.80
CA ALA A 114 0.46 -4.94 9.08
C ALA A 114 -0.75 -4.09 9.54
N VAL A 115 -1.79 -4.72 10.09
CA VAL A 115 -2.90 -4.05 10.78
C VAL A 115 -2.80 -4.32 12.29
N PRO A 116 -3.09 -3.33 13.16
CA PRO A 116 -3.03 -3.51 14.61
C PRO A 116 -4.15 -4.40 15.14
N ASP A 117 -5.33 -4.32 14.52
CA ASP A 117 -6.49 -5.17 14.78
C ASP A 117 -6.84 -5.91 13.49
N ARG A 118 -7.18 -7.19 13.61
CA ARG A 118 -7.56 -8.05 12.48
C ARG A 118 -9.05 -8.31 12.45
N ASP A 119 -9.85 -7.52 13.17
CA ASP A 119 -11.30 -7.55 13.07
C ASP A 119 -11.80 -6.92 11.76
N PHE A 120 -12.40 -7.75 10.91
CA PHE A 120 -13.09 -7.35 9.68
C PHE A 120 -14.60 -7.61 9.75
N SER A 121 -15.14 -7.98 10.92
CA SER A 121 -16.55 -8.34 11.11
C SER A 121 -17.52 -7.24 10.70
N TYR A 122 -17.09 -5.99 10.85
CA TYR A 122 -17.82 -4.79 10.45
C TYR A 122 -18.24 -4.78 8.97
N LEU A 123 -17.59 -5.53 8.09
CA LEU A 123 -17.96 -5.63 6.68
C LEU A 123 -19.23 -6.45 6.48
N ARG A 124 -19.50 -7.44 7.33
CA ARG A 124 -20.67 -8.33 7.19
C ARG A 124 -21.99 -7.56 7.16
N GLU A 125 -22.10 -6.51 7.98
CA GLU A 125 -23.31 -5.69 8.07
C GLU A 125 -23.40 -4.61 6.98
N ARG A 126 -22.30 -4.34 6.25
CA ARG A 126 -22.23 -3.30 5.21
C ARG A 126 -22.57 -3.81 3.81
N PHE A 127 -22.65 -5.13 3.63
CA PHE A 127 -22.96 -5.76 2.35
C PHE A 127 -24.19 -6.65 2.47
N ARG A 128 -24.97 -6.75 1.40
CA ARG A 128 -26.19 -7.59 1.37
C ARG A 128 -25.86 -9.07 1.39
N SER A 129 -24.70 -9.44 0.86
CA SER A 129 -24.17 -10.80 0.84
C SER A 129 -22.66 -10.81 0.67
N PHE A 130 -22.01 -11.90 1.07
CA PHE A 130 -20.61 -12.17 0.82
C PHE A 130 -20.29 -12.16 -0.67
N ARG A 131 -21.18 -12.70 -1.52
CA ARG A 131 -21.00 -12.66 -2.97
C ARG A 131 -20.97 -11.22 -3.49
N GLN A 132 -21.86 -10.34 -3.00
CA GLN A 132 -21.84 -8.93 -3.39
C GLN A 132 -20.52 -8.25 -2.96
N PHE A 133 -20.05 -8.54 -1.74
CA PHE A 133 -18.76 -8.06 -1.26
C PHE A 133 -17.61 -8.52 -2.16
N ALA A 134 -17.53 -9.81 -2.48
CA ALA A 134 -16.51 -10.38 -3.36
C ALA A 134 -16.56 -9.77 -4.77
N SER A 135 -17.76 -9.57 -5.35
CA SER A 135 -17.92 -8.92 -6.64
C SER A 135 -17.42 -7.48 -6.64
N LEU A 136 -17.72 -6.69 -5.59
CA LEU A 136 -17.22 -5.32 -5.47
C LEU A 136 -15.69 -5.30 -5.35
N VAL A 137 -15.11 -6.19 -4.54
CA VAL A 137 -13.65 -6.31 -4.41
C VAL A 137 -13.02 -6.62 -5.77
N THR A 138 -13.57 -7.56 -6.53
CA THR A 138 -13.09 -7.90 -7.88
C THR A 138 -13.20 -6.73 -8.85
N MET A 139 -14.31 -5.98 -8.82
CA MET A 139 -14.49 -4.78 -9.63
C MET A 139 -13.45 -3.70 -9.31
N ILE A 140 -13.14 -3.47 -8.04
CA ILE A 140 -12.08 -2.53 -7.65
C ILE A 140 -10.71 -3.06 -8.07
N ARG A 141 -10.46 -4.37 -7.96
CA ARG A 141 -9.21 -4.97 -8.42
C ARG A 141 -9.02 -4.82 -9.93
N SER A 142 -10.08 -4.82 -10.73
CA SER A 142 -9.95 -4.64 -12.19
C SER A 142 -9.48 -3.24 -12.60
N SER A 143 -9.57 -2.24 -11.72
CA SER A 143 -8.97 -0.91 -11.95
C SER A 143 -7.53 -0.79 -11.44
N THR A 144 -6.88 -1.91 -11.06
CA THR A 144 -5.47 -1.90 -10.63
C THR A 144 -4.56 -1.48 -11.78
N ILE A 145 -3.76 -0.45 -11.54
CA ILE A 145 -2.76 0.04 -12.48
C ILE A 145 -1.62 -0.97 -12.58
N GLU A 146 -1.21 -1.30 -13.81
CA GLU A 146 -0.14 -2.27 -14.08
C GLU A 146 -0.36 -3.65 -13.42
N SER A 147 -1.59 -4.14 -13.49
CA SER A 147 -2.04 -5.38 -12.85
C SER A 147 -1.21 -6.62 -13.21
N HIS A 148 -0.58 -6.65 -14.39
CA HIS A 148 0.26 -7.75 -14.90
C HIS A 148 1.64 -7.83 -14.27
N LEU A 149 2.12 -6.78 -13.60
CA LEU A 149 3.43 -6.80 -12.95
C LEU A 149 3.35 -7.55 -11.63
N ASN A 150 4.34 -8.40 -11.35
CA ASN A 150 4.46 -9.14 -10.10
C ASN A 150 4.92 -8.20 -8.95
N LYS A 151 4.05 -7.27 -8.57
CA LYS A 151 4.29 -6.31 -7.49
C LYS A 151 3.76 -6.83 -6.16
N ARG A 152 4.50 -6.49 -5.11
CA ARG A 152 4.11 -6.69 -3.70
C ARG A 152 2.71 -6.11 -3.49
N TRP A 153 1.88 -6.82 -2.72
CA TRP A 153 0.49 -6.43 -2.44
C TRP A 153 0.35 -5.02 -1.82
N SER A 154 1.38 -4.57 -1.09
CA SER A 154 1.43 -3.26 -0.45
C SER A 154 1.84 -2.10 -1.37
N SER A 155 2.31 -2.39 -2.59
CA SER A 155 2.81 -1.40 -3.57
C SER A 155 1.93 -1.32 -4.84
N ARG A 156 0.68 -1.79 -4.73
CA ARG A 156 -0.31 -1.70 -5.82
C ARG A 156 -1.15 -0.43 -5.69
N PHE A 157 -1.55 0.12 -6.83
CA PHE A 157 -2.41 1.29 -6.94
C PHE A 157 -3.68 0.93 -7.71
N VAL A 158 -4.81 1.46 -7.25
CA VAL A 158 -6.07 1.47 -8.00
C VAL A 158 -6.20 2.82 -8.69
N PHE A 159 -6.69 2.82 -9.93
CA PHE A 159 -7.05 4.05 -10.60
C PHE A 159 -8.26 4.68 -9.88
N PRO A 160 -8.26 6.01 -9.62
CA PRO A 160 -9.43 6.66 -9.07
C PRO A 160 -10.57 6.60 -10.10
N PHE A 161 -11.67 5.96 -9.73
CA PHE A 161 -12.94 6.06 -10.46
C PHE A 161 -13.65 7.36 -10.09
#